data_AF-A0A653BHR9-F1
#
_entry.id   AF-A0A653BHR9-F1
#
_cell.length_a   1.000
_cell.length_b   1.000
_cell.length_c   1.000
_cell.angle_alpha   90.00
_cell.angle_beta   90.00
_cell.angle_gamma   90.00
#
_symmetry.space_group_name_H-M   'P 1'
#
loop_
_entity.id
_entity.type
_entity.pdbx_description
1 polymer ?
#
loop_
_entity_poly.entity_id
_entity_poly.type
_entity_poly.pdbx_seq_one_letter_code
_entity_poly.pdbx_strand_id
1 'polypeptide(L)'
;MISKSIGIPSHFEVILISLIAICMLSLDVSVTTLQENLQEIWAYDFGAKVQEEGVEVYLKYSLSAVVLTKALTLHLFLALHFLLLWTATVEEKPNLVLPWLLLGLFRSIFLNFLGFSTGLYVCLIQKGYHPICLEYIVAQAIQHGPELYAWLSVFSADIFFSKSSFNRRTNQYEEDYKIEKQISECHHRICYRQCDKPHKTN
;
A
#
# COMPACT_ATOMS: atom_id res chain seq x y z
N MET A 1 -3.69 -5.57 11.93
CA MET A 1 -5.01 -5.38 12.62
C MET A 1 -5.46 -6.64 13.36
N ILE A 2 -5.09 -7.83 12.85
CA ILE A 2 -5.13 -9.10 13.57
C ILE A 2 -3.96 -9.20 14.56
N SER A 3 -2.77 -8.66 14.21
CA SER A 3 -1.59 -8.67 15.09
C SER A 3 -1.83 -7.99 16.45
N LYS A 4 -2.62 -6.90 16.48
CA LYS A 4 -2.99 -6.18 17.70
C LYS A 4 -3.85 -7.01 18.66
N SER A 5 -4.60 -7.96 18.11
CA SER A 5 -5.43 -8.88 18.89
C SER A 5 -4.66 -10.11 19.38
N ILE A 6 -3.49 -10.41 18.77
CA ILE A 6 -2.64 -11.59 19.08
C ILE A 6 -1.33 -11.19 19.79
N GLY A 7 -1.03 -9.89 19.89
CA GLY A 7 0.20 -9.37 20.53
C GLY A 7 1.46 -9.41 19.65
N ILE A 8 1.30 -9.57 18.33
CA ILE A 8 2.42 -9.58 17.38
C ILE A 8 2.79 -8.13 17.01
N PRO A 9 4.08 -7.75 17.02
CA PRO A 9 4.52 -6.42 16.60
C PRO A 9 4.16 -6.17 15.13
N SER A 10 3.58 -5.00 14.84
CA SER A 10 3.06 -4.62 13.50
C SER A 10 4.10 -4.73 12.38
N HIS A 11 5.38 -4.62 12.72
CA HIS A 11 6.51 -4.78 11.81
C HIS A 11 6.62 -6.20 11.23
N PHE A 12 6.42 -7.23 12.06
CA PHE A 12 6.40 -8.62 11.60
C PHE A 12 5.20 -8.92 10.71
N GLU A 13 4.04 -8.32 10.98
CA GLU A 13 2.84 -8.43 10.12
C GLU A 13 3.14 -7.89 8.71
N VAL A 14 3.81 -6.74 8.61
CA VAL A 14 4.19 -6.12 7.33
C VAL A 14 5.21 -6.96 6.56
N ILE A 15 6.22 -7.53 7.23
CA ILE A 15 7.21 -8.41 6.59
C ILE A 15 6.54 -9.66 6.03
N LEU A 16 5.69 -10.31 6.84
CA LEU A 16 5.03 -11.55 6.44
C LEU A 16 4.08 -11.33 5.25
N ILE A 17 3.30 -10.26 5.30
CA ILE A 17 2.43 -9.84 4.17
C ILE A 17 3.26 -9.57 2.92
N SER A 18 4.40 -8.89 3.05
CA SER A 18 5.27 -8.56 1.91
C SER A 18 5.87 -9.81 1.29
N LEU A 19 6.32 -10.77 2.09
CA LEU A 19 6.86 -12.04 1.60
C LEU A 19 5.80 -12.86 0.87
N ILE A 20 4.59 -12.98 1.43
CA ILE A 20 3.47 -13.66 0.79
C ILE A 20 3.13 -12.99 -0.55
N ALA A 21 3.04 -11.65 -0.57
CA ALA A 21 2.75 -10.91 -1.78
C ALA A 21 3.83 -11.11 -2.85
N ILE A 22 5.11 -11.07 -2.48
CA ILE A 22 6.23 -11.35 -3.40
C ILE A 22 6.11 -12.77 -3.97
N CYS A 23 5.87 -13.78 -3.14
CA CYS A 23 5.69 -15.16 -3.61
C CYS A 23 4.52 -15.26 -4.61
N MET A 24 3.37 -14.67 -4.29
CA MET A 24 2.19 -14.70 -5.16
C MET A 24 2.42 -13.95 -6.48
N LEU A 25 3.03 -12.77 -6.43
CA LEU A 25 3.35 -11.96 -7.62
C LEU A 25 4.43 -12.60 -8.49
N SER A 26 5.37 -13.35 -7.90
CA SER A 26 6.44 -14.04 -8.65
C SER A 26 5.94 -15.30 -9.36
N LEU A 27 4.90 -15.93 -8.82
CA LEU A 27 4.25 -17.12 -9.40
C LEU A 27 3.15 -16.75 -10.40
N ASP A 28 2.84 -15.47 -10.56
CA ASP A 28 1.77 -15.00 -11.42
C ASP A 28 2.22 -15.07 -12.90
N VAL A 29 1.72 -16.10 -13.59
CA VAL A 29 2.02 -16.44 -15.00
C VAL A 29 1.29 -15.49 -15.98
N SER A 30 0.46 -14.56 -15.49
CA SER A 30 -0.36 -13.68 -16.32
C SER A 30 0.42 -12.81 -17.32
N VAL A 31 1.69 -12.48 -17.04
CA VAL A 31 2.56 -11.74 -17.97
C VAL A 31 3.00 -12.64 -19.14
N THR A 32 3.28 -13.91 -18.86
CA THR A 32 3.76 -14.85 -19.88
C THR A 32 2.66 -15.35 -20.81
N THR A 33 1.40 -15.33 -20.37
CA THR A 33 0.23 -15.75 -21.18
C THR A 33 -0.61 -14.56 -21.69
N LEU A 34 -0.09 -13.34 -21.61
CA LEU A 34 -0.80 -12.11 -22.01
C LEU A 34 -1.41 -12.20 -23.41
N GLN A 35 -0.65 -12.72 -24.38
CA GLN A 35 -1.10 -12.84 -25.76
C GLN A 35 -2.23 -13.86 -25.93
N GLU A 36 -2.16 -14.99 -25.22
CA GLU A 36 -3.19 -16.03 -25.24
C GLU A 36 -4.50 -15.53 -24.62
N ASN A 37 -4.41 -14.87 -23.45
CA ASN A 37 -5.56 -14.28 -22.77
C ASN A 37 -6.26 -13.21 -23.64
N LEU A 38 -5.48 -12.38 -24.34
CA LEU A 38 -6.04 -11.40 -25.29
C LEU A 38 -6.72 -12.10 -26.47
N GLN A 39 -6.09 -13.11 -27.07
CA GLN A 39 -6.70 -13.85 -28.16
C GLN A 39 -8.01 -14.52 -27.74
N GLU A 40 -8.07 -15.09 -26.54
CA GLU A 40 -9.28 -15.70 -25.99
C GLU A 40 -10.41 -14.68 -25.80
N ILE A 41 -10.13 -13.50 -25.25
CA ILE A 41 -11.13 -12.42 -25.08
C ILE A 41 -11.70 -11.97 -26.43
N TRP A 42 -10.85 -11.83 -27.44
CA TRP A 42 -11.28 -11.38 -28.77
C TRP A 42 -12.01 -12.47 -29.56
N ALA A 43 -11.66 -13.74 -29.34
CA ALA A 43 -12.32 -14.90 -29.91
C ALA A 43 -13.65 -15.24 -29.22
N TYR A 44 -13.87 -14.77 -27.99
CA TYR A 44 -15.11 -15.02 -27.25
C TYR A 44 -16.32 -14.31 -27.90
N ASP A 45 -17.38 -15.09 -28.12
CA ASP A 45 -18.67 -14.59 -28.59
C ASP A 45 -19.63 -14.42 -27.40
N PHE A 46 -19.98 -13.17 -27.09
CA PHE A 46 -20.89 -12.83 -26.00
C PHE A 46 -22.36 -13.11 -26.32
N GLY A 47 -22.65 -13.61 -27.52
CA GLY A 47 -23.97 -13.99 -27.99
C GLY A 47 -24.77 -12.82 -28.59
N ALA A 48 -25.78 -13.17 -29.39
CA ALA A 48 -26.53 -12.23 -30.24
C ALA A 48 -27.12 -11.01 -29.50
N LYS A 49 -27.50 -11.15 -28.23
CA LYS A 49 -28.08 -10.04 -27.44
C LYS A 49 -27.10 -8.92 -27.13
N VAL A 50 -25.86 -9.27 -26.77
CA VAL A 50 -24.82 -8.28 -26.44
C VAL A 50 -24.32 -7.58 -27.71
N GLN A 51 -24.40 -8.30 -28.83
CA GLN A 51 -24.03 -7.83 -30.15
C GLN A 51 -25.08 -6.85 -30.72
N GLU A 52 -26.37 -7.10 -30.52
CA GLU A 52 -27.45 -6.17 -30.88
C GLU A 52 -27.38 -4.84 -30.14
N GLU A 53 -26.98 -4.84 -28.86
CA GLU A 53 -26.83 -3.62 -28.06
C GLU A 53 -25.55 -2.82 -28.41
N GLY A 54 -24.66 -3.37 -29.25
CA GLY A 54 -23.41 -2.73 -29.66
C GLY A 54 -22.36 -2.61 -28.54
N VAL A 55 -22.56 -3.31 -27.42
CA VAL A 55 -21.72 -3.20 -26.20
C VAL A 55 -20.56 -4.20 -26.21
N GLU A 56 -20.59 -5.21 -27.09
CA GLU A 56 -19.57 -6.26 -27.21
C GLU A 56 -18.15 -5.69 -27.36
N VAL A 57 -17.99 -4.70 -28.24
CA VAL A 57 -16.68 -4.08 -28.52
C VAL A 57 -16.17 -3.37 -27.26
N TYR A 58 -17.05 -2.64 -26.56
CA TYR A 58 -16.69 -1.97 -25.31
C TYR A 58 -16.25 -2.97 -24.23
N LEU A 59 -16.96 -4.09 -24.10
CA LEU A 59 -16.61 -5.16 -23.17
C LEU A 59 -15.24 -5.76 -23.49
N LYS A 60 -14.99 -6.12 -24.76
CA LYS A 60 -13.69 -6.66 -25.21
C LYS A 60 -12.54 -5.69 -24.93
N TYR A 61 -12.73 -4.39 -25.20
CA TYR A 61 -11.73 -3.38 -24.87
C TYR A 61 -11.52 -3.25 -23.35
N SER A 62 -12.58 -3.25 -22.56
CA SER A 62 -12.47 -3.12 -21.09
C SER A 62 -11.73 -4.31 -20.47
N LEU A 63 -12.05 -5.54 -20.89
CA LEU A 63 -11.37 -6.76 -20.44
C LEU A 63 -9.91 -6.78 -20.89
N SER A 64 -9.64 -6.43 -22.15
CA SER A 64 -8.27 -6.30 -22.66
C SER A 64 -7.46 -5.27 -21.88
N ALA A 65 -8.06 -4.12 -21.54
CA ALA A 65 -7.43 -3.08 -20.75
C ALA A 65 -7.12 -3.55 -19.33
N VAL A 66 -8.00 -4.32 -18.69
CA VAL A 66 -7.73 -4.90 -17.36
C VAL A 66 -6.55 -5.86 -17.42
N VAL A 67 -6.53 -6.81 -18.36
CA VAL A 67 -5.44 -7.78 -18.51
C VAL A 67 -4.11 -7.07 -18.80
N LEU A 68 -4.11 -6.10 -19.71
CA LEU A 68 -2.92 -5.31 -20.06
C LEU A 68 -2.41 -4.52 -18.85
N THR A 69 -3.31 -3.85 -18.12
CA THR A 69 -2.90 -3.05 -16.97
C THR A 69 -2.36 -3.93 -15.86
N LYS A 70 -2.95 -5.11 -15.63
CA LYS A 70 -2.45 -6.10 -14.64
C LYS A 70 -1.02 -6.53 -14.98
N ALA A 71 -0.75 -6.86 -16.25
CA ALA A 71 0.57 -7.25 -16.71
C ALA A 71 1.61 -6.12 -16.57
N LEU A 72 1.26 -4.90 -16.99
CA LEU A 72 2.17 -3.74 -16.90
C LEU A 72 2.50 -3.35 -15.46
N THR A 73 1.51 -3.39 -14.57
CA THR A 73 1.69 -2.96 -13.19
C THR A 73 2.27 -4.04 -12.29
N LEU A 74 2.40 -5.29 -12.75
CA LEU A 74 2.93 -6.42 -11.98
C LEU A 74 4.39 -6.20 -11.57
N HIS A 75 5.29 -5.90 -12.52
CA HIS A 75 6.71 -5.70 -12.22
C HIS A 75 6.95 -4.47 -11.32
N LEU A 76 6.18 -3.40 -11.55
CA LEU A 76 6.24 -2.21 -10.71
C LEU A 76 5.83 -2.52 -9.27
N PHE A 77 4.78 -3.32 -9.09
CA PHE A 77 4.32 -3.77 -7.78
C PHE A 77 5.32 -4.70 -7.09
N LEU A 78 5.94 -5.61 -7.84
CA LEU A 78 6.96 -6.51 -7.33
C LEU A 78 8.16 -5.71 -6.79
N ALA A 79 8.66 -4.76 -7.57
CA ALA A 79 9.76 -3.87 -7.17
C ALA A 79 9.41 -3.07 -5.89
N LEU A 80 8.18 -2.58 -5.81
CA LEU A 80 7.69 -1.85 -4.64
C LEU A 80 7.57 -2.72 -3.39
N HIS A 81 7.19 -4.00 -3.52
CA HIS A 81 7.19 -4.93 -2.39
C HIS A 81 8.61 -5.26 -1.90
N PHE A 82 9.58 -5.37 -2.80
CA PHE A 82 11.00 -5.48 -2.40
C PHE A 82 11.49 -4.23 -1.67
N LEU A 83 11.10 -3.04 -2.12
CA LEU A 83 11.41 -1.78 -1.42
C LEU A 83 10.76 -1.72 -0.04
N LEU A 84 9.54 -2.22 0.10
CA LEU A 84 8.83 -2.27 1.38
C LEU A 84 9.46 -3.28 2.35
N LEU A 85 9.94 -4.42 1.83
CA LEU A 85 10.71 -5.39 2.61
C LEU A 85 12.06 -4.79 3.06
N TRP A 86 12.70 -4.01 2.19
CA TRP A 86 13.95 -3.31 2.50
C TRP A 86 13.78 -2.25 3.60
N THR A 87 12.75 -1.42 3.51
CA THR A 87 12.46 -0.40 4.54
C THR A 87 12.01 -1.03 5.85
N ALA A 88 11.36 -2.19 5.80
CA ALA A 88 11.08 -2.95 7.02
C ALA A 88 12.38 -3.49 7.64
N THR A 89 13.31 -4.06 6.85
CA THR A 89 14.46 -4.79 7.42
C THR A 89 15.68 -3.94 7.74
N VAL A 90 15.96 -2.88 6.96
CA VAL A 90 17.26 -2.18 6.99
C VAL A 90 17.17 -0.73 7.49
N GLU A 91 16.17 0.05 7.07
CA GLU A 91 16.08 1.48 7.41
C GLU A 91 14.64 1.96 7.66
N GLU A 92 14.38 2.52 8.85
CA GLU A 92 13.12 3.20 9.23
C GLU A 92 12.94 4.53 8.46
N LYS A 93 12.85 4.49 7.12
CA LYS A 93 12.57 5.66 6.28
C LYS A 93 11.09 5.63 5.83
N PRO A 94 10.18 6.34 6.52
CA PRO A 94 8.74 6.34 6.21
C PRO A 94 8.43 6.92 4.83
N ASN A 95 9.30 7.78 4.28
CA ASN A 95 9.08 8.41 2.97
C ASN A 95 9.01 7.42 1.79
N LEU A 96 9.59 6.21 1.91
CA LEU A 96 9.55 5.20 0.84
C LEU A 96 8.28 4.33 0.90
N VAL A 97 7.50 4.41 1.98
CA VAL A 97 6.23 3.68 2.12
C VAL A 97 5.10 4.43 1.39
N LEU A 98 5.19 5.76 1.31
CA LEU A 98 4.18 6.62 0.68
C LEU A 98 3.92 6.31 -0.82
N PRO A 99 4.95 6.14 -1.67
CA PRO A 99 4.76 5.77 -3.07
C PRO A 99 4.10 4.40 -3.23
N TRP A 100 4.45 3.43 -2.38
CA TRP A 100 3.79 2.12 -2.35
C TRP A 100 2.31 2.26 -2.01
N LEU A 101 1.98 3.13 -1.04
CA LEU A 101 0.62 3.35 -0.58
C LEU A 101 -0.26 4.02 -1.64
N LEU A 102 0.27 5.00 -2.36
CA LEU A 102 -0.41 5.68 -3.48
C LEU A 102 -0.63 4.74 -4.66
N LEU A 103 0.39 3.97 -5.03
CA LEU A 103 0.27 3.01 -6.13
C LEU A 103 -0.66 1.84 -5.74
N GLY A 104 -0.58 1.41 -4.47
CA GLY A 104 -1.49 0.48 -3.81
C GLY A 104 -2.94 0.93 -3.93
N LEU A 105 -3.23 2.19 -3.62
CA LEU A 105 -4.56 2.77 -3.78
C LEU A 105 -5.04 2.72 -5.24
N PHE A 106 -4.18 3.15 -6.17
CA PHE A 106 -4.52 3.14 -7.59
C PHE A 106 -4.80 1.71 -8.11
N ARG A 107 -3.94 0.74 -7.79
CA ARG A 107 -4.15 -0.64 -8.25
C ARG A 107 -5.28 -1.34 -7.51
N SER A 108 -5.31 -1.28 -6.18
CA SER A 108 -6.26 -2.06 -5.39
C SER A 108 -7.66 -1.47 -5.41
N ILE A 109 -7.82 -0.16 -5.57
CA ILE A 109 -9.13 0.48 -5.63
C ILE A 109 -9.52 0.72 -7.07
N PHE A 110 -8.75 1.49 -7.85
CA PHE A 110 -9.19 1.90 -9.18
C PHE A 110 -9.22 0.71 -10.16
N LEU A 111 -8.14 -0.06 -10.28
CA LEU A 111 -8.09 -1.16 -11.26
C LEU A 111 -8.97 -2.35 -10.86
N ASN A 112 -9.00 -2.72 -9.58
CA ASN A 112 -9.87 -3.80 -9.13
C ASN A 112 -11.35 -3.38 -9.19
N PHE A 113 -11.69 -2.11 -8.94
CA PHE A 113 -13.06 -1.62 -9.12
C PHE A 113 -13.50 -1.64 -10.59
N LEU A 114 -12.62 -1.25 -11.52
CA LEU A 114 -12.91 -1.37 -12.95
C LEU A 114 -13.11 -2.82 -13.36
N GLY A 115 -12.22 -3.73 -12.94
CA GLY A 115 -12.38 -5.16 -13.22
C GLY A 115 -13.68 -5.73 -12.65
N PHE A 116 -13.97 -5.42 -11.38
CA PHE A 116 -15.19 -5.88 -10.70
C PHE A 116 -16.46 -5.30 -11.34
N SER A 117 -16.47 -4.00 -11.67
CA SER A 117 -17.63 -3.36 -12.31
C SER A 117 -17.88 -3.89 -13.71
N THR A 118 -16.84 -4.10 -14.52
CA THR A 118 -16.95 -4.75 -15.83
C THR A 118 -17.51 -6.17 -15.69
N GLY A 119 -16.97 -6.99 -14.79
CA GLY A 119 -17.46 -8.36 -14.60
C GLY A 119 -18.90 -8.43 -14.07
N LEU A 120 -19.26 -7.52 -13.17
CA LEU A 120 -20.62 -7.43 -12.64
C LEU A 120 -21.60 -6.95 -13.72
N TYR A 121 -21.18 -6.02 -14.58
CA TYR A 121 -21.95 -5.57 -15.73
C TYR A 121 -22.20 -6.68 -16.76
N VAL A 122 -21.18 -7.49 -17.09
CA VAL A 122 -21.34 -8.68 -17.94
C VAL A 122 -22.35 -9.66 -17.33
N CYS A 123 -22.25 -9.88 -16.01
CA CYS A 123 -23.17 -10.74 -15.27
C CYS A 123 -24.63 -10.25 -15.28
N LEU A 124 -24.84 -8.93 -15.21
CA LEU A 124 -26.18 -8.34 -15.30
C LEU A 124 -26.79 -8.53 -16.69
N ILE A 125 -26.02 -8.30 -17.76
CA ILE A 125 -26.50 -8.46 -19.13
C ILE A 125 -26.85 -9.93 -19.45
N GLN A 126 -26.08 -10.89 -18.92
CA GLN A 126 -26.34 -12.32 -19.12
C GLN A 126 -27.46 -12.91 -18.23
N LYS A 127 -28.28 -12.06 -17.58
CA LYS A 127 -29.36 -12.46 -16.64
C LYS A 127 -28.85 -13.17 -15.36
N GLY A 128 -27.96 -12.51 -14.65
CA GLY A 128 -28.08 -12.17 -13.21
C GLY A 128 -28.01 -13.27 -12.13
N TYR A 129 -28.28 -14.55 -12.41
CA TYR A 129 -28.34 -15.60 -11.37
C TYR A 129 -27.69 -16.92 -11.76
N HIS A 130 -26.74 -16.89 -12.70
CA HIS A 130 -25.96 -18.07 -13.01
C HIS A 130 -24.88 -18.29 -11.93
N PRO A 131 -24.63 -19.53 -11.46
CA PRO A 131 -23.56 -19.84 -10.49
C PRO A 131 -22.19 -19.29 -10.91
N ILE A 132 -21.97 -19.17 -12.23
CA ILE A 132 -20.77 -18.58 -12.85
C ILE A 132 -20.50 -17.14 -12.36
N CYS A 133 -21.54 -16.34 -12.17
CA CYS A 133 -21.38 -14.96 -11.66
C CYS A 133 -21.01 -14.92 -10.19
N LEU A 134 -21.50 -15.88 -9.41
CA LEU A 134 -21.14 -16.02 -7.99
C LEU A 134 -19.71 -16.52 -7.86
N GLU A 135 -19.31 -17.51 -8.66
CA GLU A 135 -17.93 -17.99 -8.78
C GLU A 135 -16.99 -16.84 -9.17
N TYR A 136 -17.38 -15.99 -10.12
CA TYR A 136 -16.60 -14.81 -10.48
C TYR A 136 -16.44 -13.84 -9.31
N ILE A 137 -17.50 -13.50 -8.59
CA ILE A 137 -17.43 -12.59 -7.43
C ILE A 137 -16.53 -13.19 -6.34
N VAL A 138 -16.66 -14.49 -6.07
CA VAL A 138 -15.84 -15.19 -5.07
C VAL A 138 -14.37 -15.26 -5.51
N ALA A 139 -14.10 -15.57 -6.77
CA ALA A 139 -12.75 -15.57 -7.32
C ALA A 139 -12.10 -14.18 -7.22
N GLN A 140 -12.84 -13.12 -7.56
CA GLN A 140 -12.37 -11.75 -7.41
C GLN A 140 -12.14 -11.35 -5.95
N ALA A 141 -12.99 -11.80 -5.02
CA ALA A 141 -12.82 -11.58 -3.59
C ALA A 141 -11.58 -12.30 -3.04
N ILE A 142 -11.32 -13.53 -3.47
CA ILE A 142 -10.15 -14.32 -3.07
C ILE A 142 -8.87 -13.71 -3.67
N GLN A 143 -8.92 -13.23 -4.91
CA GLN A 143 -7.76 -12.71 -5.61
C GLN A 143 -7.38 -11.28 -5.15
N HIS A 144 -8.37 -10.43 -4.86
CA HIS A 144 -8.13 -9.03 -4.47
C HIS A 144 -8.25 -8.78 -2.95
N GLY A 145 -8.90 -9.67 -2.21
CA GLY A 145 -9.07 -9.54 -0.75
C GLY A 145 -7.75 -9.48 0.02
N PRO A 146 -6.77 -10.38 -0.24
CA PRO A 146 -5.46 -10.33 0.40
C PRO A 146 -4.68 -9.04 0.08
N GLU A 147 -4.78 -8.55 -1.16
CA GLU A 147 -4.14 -7.29 -1.60
C GLU A 147 -4.73 -6.08 -0.86
N LEU A 148 -6.06 -6.03 -0.69
CA LEU A 148 -6.74 -5.00 0.09
C LEU A 148 -6.39 -5.09 1.58
N TYR A 149 -6.32 -6.30 2.13
CA TYR A 149 -5.91 -6.54 3.52
C TYR A 149 -4.47 -6.09 3.78
N ALA A 150 -3.57 -6.40 2.85
CA ALA A 150 -2.18 -5.96 2.88
C ALA A 150 -2.08 -4.43 2.91
N TRP A 151 -2.82 -3.76 2.01
CA TRP A 151 -2.86 -2.30 1.95
C TRP A 151 -3.37 -1.67 3.24
N LEU A 152 -4.49 -2.16 3.79
CA LEU A 152 -5.04 -1.68 5.07
C LEU A 152 -4.07 -1.91 6.23
N SER A 153 -3.36 -3.04 6.24
CA SER A 153 -2.37 -3.37 7.27
C SER A 153 -1.18 -2.42 7.23
N VAL A 154 -0.61 -2.19 6.05
CA VAL A 154 0.51 -1.25 5.86
C VAL A 154 0.08 0.19 6.16
N PHE A 155 -1.11 0.62 5.71
CA PHE A 155 -1.65 1.94 6.04
C PHE A 155 -1.79 2.16 7.55
N SER A 156 -2.33 1.16 8.27
CA SER A 156 -2.45 1.23 9.72
C SER A 156 -1.09 1.28 10.43
N ALA A 157 -0.09 0.58 9.88
CA ALA A 157 1.28 0.57 10.39
C ALA A 157 1.99 1.90 10.12
N ASP A 158 1.85 2.48 8.92
CA ASP A 158 2.48 3.75 8.54
C ASP A 158 1.94 4.92 9.36
N ILE A 159 0.62 4.98 9.62
CA ILE A 159 0.04 5.96 10.56
C ILE A 159 0.66 5.82 11.95
N PHE A 160 0.87 4.57 12.40
CA PHE A 160 1.48 4.31 13.70
C PHE A 160 2.96 4.73 13.73
N PHE A 161 3.73 4.38 12.69
CA PHE A 161 5.14 4.78 12.55
C PHE A 161 5.29 6.29 12.45
N SER A 162 4.46 6.96 11.64
CA SER A 162 4.41 8.42 11.53
C SER A 162 4.18 9.08 12.88
N LYS A 163 3.18 8.61 13.64
CA LYS A 163 2.87 9.11 14.99
C LYS A 163 4.03 8.88 15.97
N SER A 164 4.70 7.73 15.91
CA SER A 164 5.85 7.43 16.77
C SER A 164 7.08 8.29 16.43
N SER A 165 7.33 8.54 15.13
CA SER A 165 8.43 9.38 14.65
C SER A 165 8.23 10.84 15.01
N PHE A 166 6.99 11.31 14.99
CA PHE A 166 6.61 12.64 15.43
C PHE A 166 6.84 12.78 16.93
N ASN A 167 6.40 11.79 17.71
CA ASN A 167 6.55 11.80 19.17
C ASN A 167 8.02 11.72 19.62
N ARG A 168 8.88 10.95 18.93
CA ARG A 168 10.34 10.97 19.19
C ARG A 168 10.94 12.34 18.91
N ARG A 169 10.58 12.96 17.78
CA ARG A 169 11.08 14.30 17.45
C ARG A 169 10.65 15.32 18.48
N THR A 170 9.39 15.35 18.88
CA THR A 170 8.91 16.28 19.92
C THR A 170 9.60 16.06 21.26
N ASN A 171 9.80 14.80 21.68
CA ASN A 171 10.52 14.50 22.92
C ASN A 171 11.98 14.95 22.85
N GLN A 172 12.65 14.76 21.73
CA GLN A 172 14.04 15.19 21.55
C GLN A 172 14.17 16.72 21.55
N TYR A 173 13.26 17.44 20.89
CA TYR A 173 13.20 18.90 21.00
C TYR A 173 12.96 19.39 22.43
N GLU A 174 12.14 18.67 23.21
CA GLU A 174 11.87 19.02 24.60
C GLU A 174 13.07 18.76 25.53
N GLU A 175 13.86 17.73 25.27
CA GLU A 175 15.13 17.49 25.97
C GLU A 175 16.18 18.54 25.61
N ASP A 176 16.35 18.85 24.32
CA ASP A 176 17.29 19.87 23.86
C ASP A 176 16.94 21.23 24.47
N TYR A 177 15.66 21.60 24.51
CA TYR A 177 15.18 22.82 25.15
C TYR A 177 15.46 22.85 26.66
N LYS A 178 15.30 21.72 27.36
CA LYS A 178 15.63 21.62 28.80
C LYS A 178 17.13 21.79 29.04
N ILE A 179 17.98 21.20 28.21
CA ILE A 179 19.44 21.33 28.29
C ILE A 179 19.84 22.79 28.06
N GLU A 180 19.30 23.44 27.02
CA GLU A 180 19.60 24.83 26.70
C GLU A 180 19.19 25.79 27.83
N LYS A 181 18.03 25.55 28.44
CA LYS A 181 17.57 26.31 29.61
C LYS A 181 18.49 26.13 30.82
N GLN A 182 18.95 24.90 31.11
CA GLN A 182 19.90 24.67 32.20
C GLN A 182 21.26 25.33 31.95
N ILE A 183 21.76 25.30 30.71
CA ILE A 183 23.00 26.00 30.34
C ILE A 183 22.85 27.50 30.58
N SER A 184 21.73 28.10 30.15
CA SER A 184 21.45 29.53 30.36
C SER A 184 21.40 29.92 31.84
N GLU A 185 20.71 29.13 32.68
CA GLU A 185 20.65 29.36 34.14
C GLU A 185 22.03 29.20 34.83
N CYS A 186 22.84 28.25 34.39
CA CYS A 186 24.22 28.08 34.86
C CYS A 186 25.09 29.26 34.45
N HIS A 187 24.99 29.71 33.19
CA HIS A 187 25.76 30.84 32.67
C HIS A 187 25.40 32.14 33.42
N HIS A 188 24.11 32.37 33.68
CA HIS A 188 23.65 33.51 34.49
C HIS A 188 24.19 33.46 35.92
N ARG A 189 24.21 32.28 36.57
CA ARG A 189 24.80 32.11 37.91
C ARG A 189 26.31 32.32 37.94
N ILE A 190 27.03 31.87 36.92
CA ILE A 190 28.48 32.06 36.82
C ILE A 190 28.81 33.54 36.62
N CYS A 191 28.10 34.24 35.73
CA CYS A 191 28.25 35.68 35.54
C CYS A 191 28.00 36.47 36.84
N TYR A 192 26.95 36.11 37.60
CA TYR A 192 26.68 36.72 38.89
C TYR A 192 27.80 36.47 39.92
N ARG A 193 28.32 35.24 39.97
CA ARG A 193 29.42 34.86 40.87
C ARG A 193 30.76 35.52 40.50
N GLN A 194 30.93 35.92 39.24
CA GLN A 194 32.10 36.66 38.76
C GLN A 194 32.06 38.14 39.17
N CYS A 195 30.87 38.75 39.23
CA CYS A 195 30.67 40.13 39.67
C CYS A 195 30.89 40.35 41.18
N ASP A 196 30.77 39.30 42.00
CA ASP A 196 30.97 39.37 43.46
C ASP A 196 32.44 39.22 43.90
N LYS A 197 33.40 39.08 42.96
CA LYS A 197 34.82 39.07 43.33
C LYS A 197 35.31 40.51 43.55
N PRO A 198 35.70 40.90 44.77
CA PRO A 198 36.19 42.25 45.02
C PRO A 198 37.50 42.47 44.25
N HIS A 199 37.54 43.54 43.47
CA HIS A 199 38.76 44.06 42.86
C HIS A 199 39.76 44.39 43.99
N LYS A 200 40.78 43.56 44.19
CA LYS A 200 41.97 43.98 44.93
C LYS A 200 42.73 44.99 44.07
N THR A 201 42.46 46.27 44.31
CA THR A 201 43.30 47.38 43.88
C THR A 201 44.60 47.35 44.69
N ASN A 202 45.71 47.09 44.02
CA ASN A 202 47.06 47.43 44.51
C ASN A 202 47.30 48.92 44.30
#